data_AF-A0A2U3JXD4-F1
#
_entry.id   AF-A0A2U3JXD4-F1
#
_cell.length_a   1.000
_cell.length_b   1.000
_cell.length_c   1.000
_cell.angle_alpha   90.00
_cell.angle_beta   90.00
_cell.angle_gamma   90.00
#
_symmetry.space_group_name_H-M   'P 1'
#
loop_
_entity.id
_entity.type
_entity.pdbx_description
1 polymer ?
#
loop_
_entity_poly.entity_id
_entity_poly.type
_entity_poly.pdbx_seq_one_letter_code
_entity_poly.pdbx_strand_id
1 'polypeptide(L)'
;MFIKYSMERKRKLFVAKTAVVLGAIPFVIWAHEYGPDAGYCGVPGELGTCLGSLCHVGTLNGSGGSVKIAFPNGNTYTPGTAQHLTVTISDAAPTQRAWGFQLTARLAGKSNSMAGSFTSTDQLTGVQCASATNVEDELNGGNQINLPQSQACPSNHPLAYIEHSLLGYQTTLGQGGSASYQFDWTPPASNVGNVIFYVAGNAGPPGAPVATNAHVYTATFTLTPAAATGNPPAISAGGVVSAGAFGGFSSVAPGSWMEIYGANLSATSRQWAGSDFNGVDAPTSLDNVKVTIGGQAAFVDFIGSGQVNAQAPSNVAPGTAVPLTVTNPSGTSAAYNITVNALEPGLLAPPAFNIGGKQYAVAQFTDGSFVLPPNSIAGLTTRQAKPGETITFYGIGFGPVITSSNVNIPAGQIVQASNQLTNPMKVQFGNAAPVSPDYAGLAPGLVGLYQFNVKVPSVPNSDLVPLAFTLNGAAGTQTLFTAVHQ
;
A
#
# COMPACT_ATOMS: atom_id res chain seq x y z
N MET A 1 -77.27 21.54 25.01
CA MET A 1 -77.03 22.22 23.71
C MET A 1 -75.61 22.80 23.58
N PHE A 2 -74.85 23.02 24.66
CA PHE A 2 -73.50 23.60 24.63
C PHE A 2 -72.33 22.63 24.33
N ILE A 3 -72.55 21.31 24.33
CA ILE A 3 -71.47 20.32 24.09
C ILE A 3 -71.28 20.01 22.60
N LYS A 4 -72.33 20.13 21.76
CA LYS A 4 -72.25 19.88 20.30
C LYS A 4 -71.46 20.97 19.55
N TYR A 5 -71.55 22.23 19.98
CA TYR A 5 -70.91 23.36 19.30
C TYR A 5 -69.38 23.44 19.50
N SER A 6 -68.87 22.92 20.64
CA SER A 6 -67.43 22.91 20.96
C SER A 6 -66.65 21.81 20.20
N MET A 7 -67.28 20.65 19.98
CA MET A 7 -66.66 19.53 19.24
C MET A 7 -66.55 19.81 17.73
N GLU A 8 -67.52 20.52 17.14
CA GLU A 8 -67.51 20.83 15.71
C GLU A 8 -66.45 21.87 15.32
N ARG A 9 -66.16 22.83 16.22
CA ARG A 9 -65.07 23.80 16.05
C ARG A 9 -63.69 23.14 16.13
N LYS A 10 -63.49 22.20 17.06
CA LYS A 10 -62.22 21.44 17.18
C LYS A 10 -61.99 20.51 15.99
N ARG A 11 -63.04 19.88 15.44
CA ARG A 11 -62.92 19.02 14.25
C ARG A 11 -62.61 19.83 12.98
N LYS A 12 -63.23 21.01 12.79
CA LYS A 12 -62.91 21.91 11.66
C LYS A 12 -61.52 22.55 11.79
N LEU A 13 -61.08 22.88 13.00
CA LEU A 13 -59.71 23.38 13.25
C LEU A 13 -58.65 22.28 13.10
N PHE A 14 -58.97 21.03 13.45
CA PHE A 14 -58.10 19.87 13.21
C PHE A 14 -57.99 19.58 11.71
N VAL A 15 -59.11 19.51 10.97
CA VAL A 15 -59.10 19.32 9.51
C VAL A 15 -58.40 20.48 8.79
N ALA A 16 -58.57 21.73 9.23
CA ALA A 16 -57.84 22.87 8.67
C ALA A 16 -56.34 22.83 9.00
N LYS A 17 -55.94 22.40 10.21
CA LYS A 17 -54.53 22.19 10.57
C LYS A 17 -53.91 21.01 9.83
N THR A 18 -54.65 19.93 9.62
CA THR A 18 -54.21 18.77 8.82
C THR A 18 -54.13 19.13 7.34
N ALA A 19 -55.03 19.96 6.81
CA ALA A 19 -54.98 20.45 5.42
C ALA A 19 -53.87 21.49 5.19
N VAL A 20 -53.54 22.32 6.19
CA VAL A 20 -52.38 23.23 6.12
C VAL A 20 -51.07 22.46 6.31
N VAL A 21 -51.03 21.42 7.16
CA VAL A 21 -49.84 20.56 7.31
C VAL A 21 -49.65 19.62 6.11
N LEU A 22 -50.71 19.17 5.43
CA LEU A 22 -50.62 18.38 4.19
C LEU A 22 -50.50 19.23 2.92
N GLY A 23 -50.94 20.50 2.95
CA GLY A 23 -50.82 21.45 1.84
C GLY A 23 -49.55 22.33 1.88
N ALA A 24 -48.86 22.38 3.01
CA ALA A 24 -47.62 23.15 3.21
C ALA A 24 -46.43 22.30 3.67
N ILE A 25 -46.49 20.97 3.45
CA ILE A 25 -45.28 20.24 3.10
C ILE A 25 -45.16 20.42 1.58
N PRO A 26 -44.43 21.43 1.06
CA PRO A 26 -43.72 21.13 -0.15
C PRO A 26 -42.96 19.85 0.19
N PHE A 27 -43.12 18.80 -0.60
CA PHE A 27 -42.01 17.87 -0.71
C PHE A 27 -40.83 18.78 -1.03
N VAL A 28 -40.00 19.07 -0.01
CA VAL A 28 -38.66 19.54 -0.25
C VAL A 28 -37.99 18.29 -0.78
N ILE A 29 -38.32 17.98 -2.03
CA ILE A 29 -37.47 17.20 -2.89
C ILE A 29 -36.22 18.06 -2.89
N TRP A 30 -35.23 17.64 -2.11
CA TRP A 30 -33.87 18.10 -2.29
C TRP A 30 -33.47 17.56 -3.66
N ALA A 31 -33.93 18.24 -4.72
CA ALA A 31 -33.42 18.04 -6.04
C ALA A 31 -32.08 18.77 -6.02
N HIS A 32 -31.00 18.02 -5.96
CA HIS A 32 -29.68 18.56 -6.25
C HIS A 32 -29.76 19.17 -7.66
N GLU A 33 -29.58 20.49 -7.76
CA GLU A 33 -29.69 21.22 -9.04
C GLU A 33 -28.51 20.86 -9.97
N TYR A 34 -27.50 20.16 -9.46
CA TYR A 34 -26.23 19.84 -10.11
C TYR A 34 -25.60 18.61 -9.45
N GLY A 35 -25.02 17.71 -10.25
CA GLY A 35 -24.55 16.40 -9.78
C GLY A 35 -25.72 15.43 -9.59
N PRO A 36 -25.86 14.37 -10.41
CA PRO A 36 -26.90 13.37 -10.20
C PRO A 36 -26.59 12.49 -8.99
N ASP A 37 -27.63 11.98 -8.33
CA ASP A 37 -27.44 10.93 -7.31
C ASP A 37 -26.69 9.72 -7.91
N ALA A 38 -25.97 8.99 -7.09
CA ALA A 38 -25.21 7.81 -7.43
C ALA A 38 -26.09 6.71 -8.06
N GLY A 39 -25.52 5.99 -9.02
CA GLY A 39 -26.11 4.75 -9.52
C GLY A 39 -26.93 4.86 -10.81
N TYR A 40 -26.85 5.99 -11.51
CA TYR A 40 -27.58 6.24 -12.77
C TYR A 40 -26.71 6.12 -14.04
N CYS A 41 -25.57 5.44 -13.94
CA CYS A 41 -24.64 5.20 -15.04
C CYS A 41 -24.96 3.96 -15.90
N GLY A 42 -26.00 3.19 -15.57
CA GLY A 42 -26.33 1.93 -16.25
C GLY A 42 -25.52 0.72 -15.75
N VAL A 43 -25.00 0.77 -14.53
CA VAL A 43 -24.29 -0.37 -13.92
C VAL A 43 -25.30 -1.50 -13.61
N PRO A 44 -25.00 -2.77 -13.96
CA PRO A 44 -25.86 -3.89 -13.61
C PRO A 44 -26.06 -4.02 -12.09
N GLY A 45 -27.33 -3.98 -11.66
CA GLY A 45 -27.71 -4.10 -10.25
C GLY A 45 -27.86 -2.77 -9.50
N GLU A 46 -27.66 -1.62 -10.16
CA GLU A 46 -27.92 -0.28 -9.62
C GLU A 46 -29.27 0.29 -10.14
N LEU A 47 -29.48 1.61 -10.05
CA LEU A 47 -30.76 2.30 -10.28
C LEU A 47 -31.11 2.50 -11.76
N GLY A 48 -30.29 1.95 -12.67
CA GLY A 48 -30.49 2.04 -14.11
C GLY A 48 -29.75 3.24 -14.71
N THR A 49 -30.45 4.01 -15.54
CA THR A 49 -29.87 5.19 -16.23
C THR A 49 -30.58 6.46 -15.77
N CYS A 50 -30.13 7.64 -16.18
CA CYS A 50 -30.81 8.90 -15.86
C CYS A 50 -32.25 9.03 -16.40
N LEU A 51 -32.76 8.03 -17.16
CA LEU A 51 -34.18 7.90 -17.50
C LEU A 51 -34.99 7.11 -16.46
N GLY A 52 -34.32 6.38 -15.57
CA GLY A 52 -34.92 5.72 -14.41
C GLY A 52 -35.49 6.76 -13.45
N SER A 53 -36.53 6.37 -12.70
CA SER A 53 -37.18 7.22 -11.69
C SER A 53 -37.73 8.57 -12.17
N LEU A 54 -37.89 8.77 -13.50
CA LEU A 54 -38.38 10.00 -14.14
C LEU A 54 -37.46 11.24 -13.95
N CYS A 55 -36.18 11.04 -13.64
CA CYS A 55 -35.20 12.14 -13.61
C CYS A 55 -35.14 12.84 -14.99
N HIS A 56 -35.18 12.07 -16.07
CA HIS A 56 -35.41 12.55 -17.43
C HIS A 56 -36.40 11.67 -18.19
N VAL A 57 -37.12 12.26 -19.15
CA VAL A 57 -38.08 11.59 -20.02
C VAL A 57 -37.60 11.65 -21.47
N GLY A 58 -37.37 10.48 -22.07
CA GLY A 58 -36.89 10.39 -23.45
C GLY A 58 -36.50 8.98 -23.87
N THR A 59 -35.76 8.86 -24.97
CA THR A 59 -35.22 7.60 -25.48
C THR A 59 -33.71 7.57 -25.30
N LEU A 60 -33.22 6.56 -24.58
CA LEU A 60 -31.79 6.36 -24.35
C LEU A 60 -31.05 6.22 -25.68
N ASN A 61 -29.99 7.01 -25.89
CA ASN A 61 -29.18 6.99 -27.12
C ASN A 61 -29.99 7.21 -28.43
N GLY A 62 -31.20 7.76 -28.36
CA GLY A 62 -32.11 7.87 -29.51
C GLY A 62 -31.97 9.14 -30.35
N SER A 63 -31.32 10.19 -29.81
CA SER A 63 -31.36 11.54 -30.38
C SER A 63 -30.18 11.94 -31.26
N GLY A 64 -29.35 10.97 -31.70
CA GLY A 64 -28.23 11.23 -32.63
C GLY A 64 -26.97 11.87 -32.02
N GLY A 65 -26.93 12.08 -30.70
CA GLY A 65 -25.76 12.51 -29.94
C GLY A 65 -24.97 11.34 -29.31
N SER A 66 -24.03 11.64 -28.42
CA SER A 66 -23.21 10.63 -27.73
C SER A 66 -22.57 11.13 -26.43
N VAL A 67 -22.17 10.18 -25.57
CA VAL A 67 -21.18 10.39 -24.50
C VAL A 67 -19.97 9.50 -24.77
N LYS A 68 -18.76 10.07 -24.64
CA LYS A 68 -17.48 9.37 -24.91
C LYS A 68 -16.48 9.65 -23.81
N ILE A 69 -15.60 8.69 -23.55
CA ILE A 69 -14.42 8.86 -22.70
C ILE A 69 -13.18 8.74 -23.60
N ALA A 70 -12.31 9.74 -23.56
CA ALA A 70 -10.97 9.67 -24.12
C ALA A 70 -10.01 9.16 -23.04
N PHE A 71 -9.42 7.99 -23.30
CA PHE A 71 -8.37 7.41 -22.47
C PHE A 71 -7.00 7.69 -23.12
N PRO A 72 -5.99 8.15 -22.36
CA PRO A 72 -4.70 8.56 -22.93
C PRO A 72 -3.94 7.38 -23.54
N ASN A 73 -4.18 6.16 -23.05
CA ASN A 73 -3.53 4.93 -23.51
C ASN A 73 -4.52 3.99 -24.22
N GLY A 74 -5.60 4.53 -24.80
CA GLY A 74 -6.67 3.73 -25.38
C GLY A 74 -7.34 2.83 -24.31
N ASN A 75 -7.79 1.64 -24.69
CA ASN A 75 -8.51 0.74 -23.79
C ASN A 75 -7.58 -0.09 -22.88
N THR A 76 -6.47 0.49 -22.44
CA THR A 76 -5.51 -0.16 -21.54
C THR A 76 -5.24 0.65 -20.28
N TYR A 77 -4.85 -0.02 -19.20
CA TYR A 77 -4.39 0.66 -17.97
C TYR A 77 -3.15 0.00 -17.38
N THR A 78 -2.27 0.82 -16.81
CA THR A 78 -1.14 0.33 -16.01
C THR A 78 -1.51 0.40 -14.53
N PRO A 79 -1.44 -0.70 -13.76
CA PRO A 79 -1.76 -0.70 -12.34
C PRO A 79 -1.09 0.44 -11.57
N GLY A 80 -1.85 1.13 -10.71
CA GLY A 80 -1.37 2.23 -9.86
C GLY A 80 -0.93 3.50 -10.60
N THR A 81 -0.98 3.56 -11.93
CA THR A 81 -0.54 4.73 -12.70
C THR A 81 -1.74 5.60 -13.07
N ALA A 82 -1.79 6.82 -12.52
CA ALA A 82 -2.84 7.79 -12.82
C ALA A 82 -2.96 8.09 -14.32
N GLN A 83 -4.19 8.21 -14.80
CA GLN A 83 -4.51 8.51 -16.20
C GLN A 83 -5.46 9.71 -16.26
N HIS A 84 -5.08 10.70 -17.07
CA HIS A 84 -5.90 11.89 -17.30
C HIS A 84 -6.99 11.58 -18.34
N LEU A 85 -8.25 11.63 -17.91
CA LEU A 85 -9.41 11.27 -18.71
C LEU A 85 -10.15 12.52 -19.20
N THR A 86 -10.77 12.42 -20.37
CA THR A 86 -11.71 13.45 -20.85
C THR A 86 -13.05 12.81 -21.20
N VAL A 87 -14.10 13.22 -20.50
CA VAL A 87 -15.49 12.87 -20.86
C VAL A 87 -16.01 13.94 -21.81
N THR A 88 -16.62 13.55 -22.91
CA THR A 88 -17.25 14.48 -23.87
C THR A 88 -18.68 14.05 -24.15
N ILE A 89 -19.61 14.99 -24.00
CA ILE A 89 -21.02 14.84 -24.36
C ILE A 89 -21.26 15.69 -25.61
N SER A 90 -21.89 15.11 -26.64
CA SER A 90 -22.11 15.77 -27.92
C SER A 90 -23.54 15.60 -28.39
N ASP A 91 -24.17 16.66 -28.84
CA ASP A 91 -25.49 16.67 -29.46
C ASP A 91 -25.59 17.85 -30.44
N ALA A 92 -25.99 17.55 -31.68
CA ALA A 92 -26.13 18.54 -32.74
C ALA A 92 -27.46 19.32 -32.67
N ALA A 93 -28.42 18.90 -31.85
CA ALA A 93 -29.70 19.57 -31.71
C ALA A 93 -29.51 20.99 -31.15
N PRO A 94 -30.01 22.04 -31.82
CA PRO A 94 -29.76 23.43 -31.44
C PRO A 94 -30.40 23.80 -30.10
N THR A 95 -31.38 23.01 -29.64
CA THR A 95 -32.05 23.13 -28.35
C THR A 95 -31.20 22.62 -27.19
N GLN A 96 -30.17 21.80 -27.44
CA GLN A 96 -29.32 21.24 -26.40
C GLN A 96 -28.10 22.14 -26.20
N ARG A 97 -28.03 22.77 -25.04
CA ARG A 97 -27.09 23.86 -24.72
C ARG A 97 -26.57 23.80 -23.28
N ALA A 98 -26.80 22.71 -22.57
CA ALA A 98 -26.34 22.48 -21.21
C ALA A 98 -25.94 21.01 -21.08
N TRP A 99 -24.86 20.74 -20.35
CA TRP A 99 -24.20 19.44 -20.40
C TRP A 99 -23.91 18.95 -18.99
N GLY A 100 -23.98 17.63 -18.81
CA GLY A 100 -23.66 16.98 -17.54
C GLY A 100 -23.33 15.51 -17.76
N PHE A 101 -22.69 14.91 -16.77
CA PHE A 101 -22.36 13.49 -16.77
C PHE A 101 -22.28 12.92 -15.36
N GLN A 102 -22.32 11.59 -15.30
CA GLN A 102 -21.85 10.78 -14.18
C GLN A 102 -21.07 9.59 -14.74
N LEU A 103 -20.00 9.20 -14.06
CA LEU A 103 -19.12 8.12 -14.47
C LEU A 103 -18.64 7.31 -13.27
N THR A 104 -18.52 5.99 -13.45
CA THR A 104 -17.89 5.10 -12.46
C THR A 104 -17.08 3.99 -13.12
N ALA A 105 -16.17 3.38 -12.36
CA ALA A 105 -15.31 2.27 -12.79
C ALA A 105 -15.47 1.07 -11.84
N ARG A 106 -15.77 -0.11 -12.41
CA ARG A 106 -16.03 -1.36 -11.67
C ARG A 106 -15.12 -2.49 -12.12
N LEU A 107 -14.89 -3.46 -11.24
CA LEU A 107 -14.25 -4.72 -11.61
C LEU A 107 -15.15 -5.52 -12.56
N ALA A 108 -14.60 -6.05 -13.65
CA ALA A 108 -15.34 -6.92 -14.54
C ALA A 108 -15.84 -8.17 -13.79
N GLY A 109 -17.13 -8.49 -13.95
CA GLY A 109 -17.77 -9.60 -13.25
C GLY A 109 -18.14 -9.33 -11.78
N LYS A 110 -17.83 -8.15 -11.23
CA LYS A 110 -18.21 -7.71 -9.88
C LYS A 110 -18.66 -6.25 -9.88
N SER A 111 -19.87 -5.99 -10.37
CA SER A 111 -20.39 -4.62 -10.57
C SER A 111 -20.53 -3.81 -9.28
N ASN A 112 -20.58 -4.44 -8.10
CA ASN A 112 -20.58 -3.79 -6.80
C ASN A 112 -19.18 -3.53 -6.22
N SER A 113 -18.12 -3.77 -6.99
CA SER A 113 -16.73 -3.58 -6.55
C SER A 113 -16.08 -2.44 -7.32
N MET A 114 -15.67 -1.40 -6.60
CA MET A 114 -14.97 -0.24 -7.16
C MET A 114 -13.61 -0.64 -7.76
N ALA A 115 -13.24 -0.01 -8.88
CA ALA A 115 -11.95 -0.22 -9.53
C ALA A 115 -11.18 1.10 -9.66
N GLY A 116 -10.24 1.32 -8.74
CA GLY A 116 -9.41 2.52 -8.70
C GLY A 116 -10.07 3.69 -7.97
N SER A 117 -9.51 4.88 -8.15
CA SER A 117 -9.98 6.14 -7.55
C SER A 117 -10.03 7.25 -8.58
N PHE A 118 -10.89 8.24 -8.35
CA PHE A 118 -11.00 9.45 -9.18
C PHE A 118 -10.45 10.67 -8.43
N THR A 119 -9.92 11.64 -9.17
CA THR A 119 -9.46 12.91 -8.63
C THR A 119 -9.73 14.02 -9.65
N SER A 120 -10.50 15.02 -9.27
CA SER A 120 -10.75 16.21 -10.07
C SER A 120 -9.46 17.00 -10.28
N THR A 121 -9.22 17.45 -11.51
CA THR A 121 -8.08 18.32 -11.86
C THR A 121 -8.43 19.81 -11.79
N ASP A 122 -9.72 20.12 -11.68
CA ASP A 122 -10.27 21.47 -11.51
C ASP A 122 -11.55 21.43 -10.64
N GLN A 123 -12.25 22.56 -10.55
CA GLN A 123 -13.50 22.68 -9.79
C GLN A 123 -14.76 22.32 -10.60
N LEU A 124 -14.61 21.88 -11.85
CA LEU A 124 -15.73 21.55 -12.75
C LEU A 124 -16.28 20.14 -12.51
N THR A 125 -15.53 19.30 -11.78
CA THR A 125 -15.96 17.94 -11.43
C THR A 125 -15.89 17.65 -9.94
N GLY A 126 -16.67 16.66 -9.52
CA GLY A 126 -16.78 16.22 -8.15
C GLY A 126 -16.96 14.72 -8.00
N VAL A 127 -16.61 14.18 -6.83
CA VAL A 127 -16.81 12.75 -6.53
C VAL A 127 -17.97 12.58 -5.57
N GLN A 128 -18.94 11.75 -5.92
CA GLN A 128 -20.00 11.28 -5.04
C GLN A 128 -19.66 9.85 -4.56
N CYS A 129 -19.82 9.60 -3.26
CA CYS A 129 -19.53 8.30 -2.65
C CYS A 129 -20.83 7.60 -2.24
N ALA A 130 -20.95 6.30 -2.47
CA ALA A 130 -22.14 5.51 -2.13
C ALA A 130 -21.80 4.14 -1.54
N SER A 131 -22.75 3.57 -0.80
CA SER A 131 -22.65 2.21 -0.26
C SER A 131 -22.69 1.16 -1.37
N ALA A 132 -21.88 0.11 -1.22
CA ALA A 132 -21.84 -1.02 -2.16
C ALA A 132 -23.04 -1.98 -2.03
N THR A 133 -23.79 -1.89 -0.93
CA THR A 133 -24.97 -2.73 -0.69
C THR A 133 -26.28 -2.01 -0.94
N ASN A 134 -26.26 -0.68 -0.87
CA ASN A 134 -27.38 0.18 -1.23
C ASN A 134 -26.84 1.48 -1.85
N VAL A 135 -26.94 1.63 -3.17
CA VAL A 135 -26.36 2.80 -3.86
C VAL A 135 -27.08 4.12 -3.54
N GLU A 136 -28.33 4.05 -3.06
CA GLU A 136 -29.08 5.22 -2.57
C GLU A 136 -28.57 5.73 -1.21
N ASP A 137 -27.79 4.92 -0.47
CA ASP A 137 -27.10 5.36 0.73
C ASP A 137 -25.80 6.06 0.32
N GLU A 138 -25.89 7.39 0.24
CA GLU A 138 -24.85 8.28 -0.23
C GLU A 138 -24.16 9.03 0.90
N LEU A 139 -22.85 9.25 0.74
CA LEU A 139 -22.09 10.10 1.65
C LEU A 139 -22.61 11.55 1.57
N ASN A 140 -22.70 12.20 2.73
CA ASN A 140 -23.13 13.59 2.88
C ASN A 140 -24.52 13.91 2.29
N GLY A 141 -25.38 12.91 2.12
CA GLY A 141 -26.72 13.09 1.53
C GLY A 141 -26.67 13.53 0.06
N GLY A 142 -25.76 12.93 -0.72
CA GLY A 142 -25.60 13.21 -2.16
C GLY A 142 -24.74 14.44 -2.48
N ASN A 143 -24.04 15.00 -1.49
CA ASN A 143 -23.11 16.11 -1.74
C ASN A 143 -21.73 15.61 -2.17
N GLN A 144 -21.30 16.06 -3.35
CA GLN A 144 -19.99 15.78 -3.90
C GLN A 144 -18.83 16.26 -2.99
N ILE A 145 -17.73 15.52 -2.99
CA ILE A 145 -16.42 15.95 -2.47
C ILE A 145 -15.56 16.53 -3.60
N ASN A 146 -15.28 17.83 -3.51
CA ASN A 146 -14.69 18.64 -4.59
C ASN A 146 -13.43 19.36 -4.12
N LEU A 147 -12.58 19.80 -5.04
CA LEU A 147 -11.39 20.58 -4.69
C LEU A 147 -11.75 21.82 -3.84
N PRO A 148 -11.01 22.08 -2.74
CA PRO A 148 -9.73 21.46 -2.36
C PRO A 148 -9.83 20.24 -1.41
N GLN A 149 -11.01 19.66 -1.22
CA GLN A 149 -11.20 18.51 -0.33
C GLN A 149 -10.50 17.25 -0.88
N SER A 150 -10.09 16.35 0.02
CA SER A 150 -9.64 15.02 -0.37
C SER A 150 -10.81 14.24 -0.99
N GLN A 151 -10.58 13.63 -2.16
CA GLN A 151 -11.63 12.97 -2.95
C GLN A 151 -11.64 11.45 -2.78
N ALA A 152 -11.31 10.98 -1.56
CA ALA A 152 -11.28 9.57 -1.23
C ALA A 152 -12.61 9.12 -0.59
N CYS A 153 -13.24 8.11 -1.18
CA CYS A 153 -14.43 7.50 -0.60
C CYS A 153 -14.09 6.60 0.61
N PRO A 154 -14.81 6.71 1.73
CA PRO A 154 -14.53 5.94 2.93
C PRO A 154 -15.01 4.48 2.79
N SER A 155 -14.53 3.60 3.65
CA SER A 155 -14.81 2.15 3.56
C SER A 155 -16.29 1.78 3.71
N ASN A 156 -17.10 2.61 4.37
CA ASN A 156 -18.55 2.43 4.49
C ASN A 156 -19.35 2.92 3.27
N HIS A 157 -18.75 3.75 2.41
CA HIS A 157 -19.33 4.22 1.14
C HIS A 157 -18.31 4.04 0.01
N PRO A 158 -17.89 2.80 -0.31
CA PRO A 158 -16.69 2.55 -1.11
C PRO A 158 -16.86 2.78 -2.61
N LEU A 159 -18.08 2.98 -3.11
CA LEU A 159 -18.33 3.23 -4.54
C LEU A 159 -18.12 4.71 -4.84
N ALA A 160 -17.29 5.03 -5.82
CA ALA A 160 -17.08 6.40 -6.28
C ALA A 160 -17.74 6.65 -7.64
N TYR A 161 -18.40 7.80 -7.78
CA TYR A 161 -18.96 8.32 -9.02
C TYR A 161 -18.36 9.71 -9.24
N ILE A 162 -17.68 9.93 -10.36
CA ILE A 162 -17.22 11.27 -10.72
C ILE A 162 -18.20 11.90 -11.69
N GLU A 163 -18.51 13.16 -11.47
CA GLU A 163 -19.57 13.89 -12.14
C GLU A 163 -19.26 15.38 -12.22
N HIS A 164 -20.07 16.10 -12.99
CA HIS A 164 -19.98 17.55 -13.11
C HIS A 164 -20.44 18.25 -11.82
N SER A 165 -19.75 19.31 -11.42
CA SER A 165 -20.14 20.17 -10.29
C SER A 165 -21.14 21.26 -10.74
N LEU A 166 -21.66 22.06 -9.80
CA LEU A 166 -22.43 23.27 -10.14
C LEU A 166 -21.66 24.19 -11.09
N LEU A 167 -20.38 24.43 -10.79
CA LEU A 167 -19.52 25.27 -11.62
C LEU A 167 -19.30 24.62 -13.00
N GLY A 168 -19.15 23.29 -13.03
CA GLY A 168 -19.08 22.52 -14.26
C GLY A 168 -20.33 22.65 -15.12
N TYR A 169 -21.51 22.60 -14.53
CA TYR A 169 -22.77 22.84 -15.22
C TYR A 169 -22.83 24.27 -15.77
N GLN A 170 -22.61 25.28 -14.91
CA GLN A 170 -22.67 26.70 -15.26
C GLN A 170 -21.71 27.07 -16.39
N THR A 171 -20.53 26.46 -16.44
CA THR A 171 -19.51 26.73 -17.46
C THR A 171 -19.94 26.27 -18.85
N THR A 172 -20.82 25.26 -18.94
CA THR A 172 -21.25 24.71 -20.23
C THR A 172 -22.59 25.28 -20.71
N LEU A 173 -23.22 26.18 -19.94
CA LEU A 173 -24.48 26.82 -20.30
C LEU A 173 -24.35 27.65 -21.58
N GLY A 174 -25.26 27.42 -22.53
CA GLY A 174 -25.28 28.09 -23.83
C GLY A 174 -24.35 27.46 -24.88
N GLN A 175 -23.46 26.54 -24.47
CA GLN A 175 -22.53 25.87 -25.38
C GLN A 175 -23.28 24.91 -26.30
N GLY A 176 -23.16 25.11 -27.62
CA GLY A 176 -23.78 24.22 -28.61
C GLY A 176 -22.83 23.12 -29.08
N GLY A 177 -23.39 22.02 -29.57
CA GLY A 177 -22.65 20.94 -30.23
C GLY A 177 -22.03 19.91 -29.28
N SER A 178 -21.26 20.35 -28.29
CA SER A 178 -20.63 19.45 -27.30
C SER A 178 -20.01 20.21 -26.13
N ALA A 179 -19.81 19.53 -25.00
CA ALA A 179 -18.95 19.98 -23.91
C ALA A 179 -18.11 18.82 -23.31
N SER A 180 -17.04 19.17 -22.60
CA SER A 180 -16.10 18.19 -22.04
C SER A 180 -15.74 18.49 -20.59
N TYR A 181 -15.42 17.44 -19.84
CA TYR A 181 -14.94 17.46 -18.46
C TYR A 181 -13.67 16.63 -18.33
N GLN A 182 -12.73 17.08 -17.49
CA GLN A 182 -11.42 16.45 -17.32
C GLN A 182 -11.15 16.14 -15.85
N PHE A 183 -10.52 14.99 -15.60
CA PHE A 183 -10.15 14.51 -14.27
C PHE A 183 -9.19 13.33 -14.39
N ASP A 184 -8.54 12.97 -13.30
CA ASP A 184 -7.67 11.81 -13.23
C ASP A 184 -8.39 10.57 -12.69
N TRP A 185 -8.03 9.42 -13.23
CA TRP A 185 -8.37 8.12 -12.68
C TRP A 185 -7.10 7.33 -12.38
N THR A 186 -6.94 6.86 -11.15
CA THR A 186 -5.84 5.97 -10.76
C THR A 186 -6.37 4.53 -10.66
N PRO A 187 -5.92 3.60 -11.53
CA PRO A 187 -6.31 2.20 -11.45
C PRO A 187 -5.87 1.56 -10.14
N PRO A 188 -6.42 0.39 -9.76
CA PRO A 188 -5.91 -0.38 -8.63
C PRO A 188 -4.39 -0.59 -8.72
N ALA A 189 -3.71 -0.60 -7.56
CA ALA A 189 -2.25 -0.72 -7.49
C ALA A 189 -1.71 -2.08 -8.00
N SER A 190 -2.58 -3.08 -8.14
CA SER A 190 -2.27 -4.38 -8.75
C SER A 190 -3.13 -4.62 -9.98
N ASN A 191 -2.69 -5.53 -10.85
CA ASN A 191 -3.51 -5.99 -11.97
C ASN A 191 -4.76 -6.71 -11.43
N VAL A 192 -5.93 -6.15 -11.67
CA VAL A 192 -7.23 -6.69 -11.22
C VAL A 192 -8.03 -7.32 -12.36
N GLY A 193 -7.40 -7.52 -13.53
CA GLY A 193 -8.08 -7.93 -14.75
C GLY A 193 -8.83 -6.77 -15.40
N ASN A 194 -9.90 -7.08 -16.13
CA ASN A 194 -10.64 -6.06 -16.87
C ASN A 194 -11.39 -5.10 -15.93
N VAL A 195 -11.35 -3.81 -16.25
CA VAL A 195 -12.11 -2.76 -15.58
C VAL A 195 -13.18 -2.26 -16.54
N ILE A 196 -14.42 -2.12 -16.05
CA ILE A 196 -15.55 -1.64 -16.84
C ILE A 196 -15.91 -0.24 -16.37
N PHE A 197 -15.83 0.72 -17.27
CA PHE A 197 -16.33 2.07 -17.10
C PHE A 197 -17.76 2.16 -17.56
N TYR A 198 -18.61 2.74 -16.72
CA TYR A 198 -19.99 3.09 -17.04
C TYR A 198 -20.10 4.61 -17.00
N VAL A 199 -20.66 5.19 -18.05
CA VAL A 199 -20.86 6.64 -18.13
C VAL A 199 -22.25 6.94 -18.65
N ALA A 200 -22.92 7.89 -18.00
CA ALA A 200 -24.12 8.54 -18.48
C ALA A 200 -23.81 10.02 -18.75
N GLY A 201 -24.27 10.52 -19.89
CA GLY A 201 -24.18 11.93 -20.28
C GLY A 201 -25.56 12.50 -20.55
N ASN A 202 -25.77 13.73 -20.15
CA ASN A 202 -27.01 14.48 -20.36
C ASN A 202 -26.74 15.70 -21.23
N ALA A 203 -27.57 15.90 -22.26
CA ALA A 203 -27.62 17.11 -23.07
C ALA A 203 -29.01 17.73 -22.91
N GLY A 204 -29.08 18.90 -22.28
CA GLY A 204 -30.33 19.57 -21.92
C GLY A 204 -30.47 20.97 -22.51
N PRO A 205 -31.70 21.54 -22.50
CA PRO A 205 -31.91 22.94 -22.81
C PRO A 205 -31.18 23.86 -21.81
N PRO A 206 -30.86 25.11 -22.19
CA PRO A 206 -30.23 26.05 -21.28
C PRO A 206 -31.24 26.54 -20.23
N GLY A 207 -30.75 26.83 -19.02
CA GLY A 207 -31.58 27.27 -17.89
C GLY A 207 -31.89 26.13 -16.93
N ALA A 208 -32.76 26.37 -15.94
CA ALA A 208 -32.97 25.45 -14.81
C ALA A 208 -33.16 23.98 -15.26
N PRO A 209 -32.59 23.00 -14.53
CA PRO A 209 -32.75 21.59 -14.86
C PRO A 209 -34.22 21.20 -15.03
N VAL A 210 -34.53 20.57 -16.16
CA VAL A 210 -35.87 20.07 -16.49
C VAL A 210 -35.83 18.58 -16.78
N ALA A 211 -36.84 17.86 -16.29
CA ALA A 211 -36.98 16.42 -16.56
C ALA A 211 -37.38 16.13 -18.02
N THR A 212 -37.89 17.11 -18.76
CA THR A 212 -38.33 16.95 -20.16
C THR A 212 -37.36 17.63 -21.13
N ASN A 213 -37.37 17.18 -22.38
CA ASN A 213 -36.56 17.72 -23.49
C ASN A 213 -35.03 17.56 -23.34
N ALA A 214 -34.56 16.84 -22.32
CA ALA A 214 -33.17 16.44 -22.20
C ALA A 214 -32.92 15.12 -22.95
N HIS A 215 -31.74 14.99 -23.56
CA HIS A 215 -31.30 13.79 -24.26
C HIS A 215 -30.24 13.07 -23.41
N VAL A 216 -30.51 11.80 -23.10
CA VAL A 216 -29.65 10.96 -22.26
C VAL A 216 -28.87 9.98 -23.12
N TYR A 217 -27.57 9.92 -22.87
CA TYR A 217 -26.63 9.03 -23.52
C TYR A 217 -25.94 8.13 -22.51
N THR A 218 -25.69 6.87 -22.86
CA THR A 218 -24.84 5.99 -22.06
C THR A 218 -23.83 5.28 -22.92
N ALA A 219 -22.66 5.01 -22.35
CA ALA A 219 -21.63 4.19 -22.96
C ALA A 219 -20.93 3.34 -21.90
N THR A 220 -20.37 2.21 -22.35
CA THR A 220 -19.58 1.31 -21.52
C THR A 220 -18.25 1.05 -22.20
N PHE A 221 -17.16 1.14 -21.44
CA PHE A 221 -15.82 0.90 -21.94
C PHE A 221 -15.14 -0.17 -21.10
N THR A 222 -14.51 -1.14 -21.75
CA THR A 222 -13.70 -2.15 -21.08
C THR A 222 -12.24 -1.78 -21.23
N LEU A 223 -11.58 -1.49 -20.11
CA LEU A 223 -10.13 -1.33 -20.06
C LEU A 223 -9.50 -2.66 -19.66
N THR A 224 -8.47 -3.06 -20.40
CA THR A 224 -7.65 -4.24 -20.10
C THR A 224 -6.35 -3.79 -19.43
N PRO A 225 -5.77 -4.57 -18.52
CA PRO A 225 -4.44 -4.26 -18.02
C PRO A 225 -3.47 -4.22 -19.20
N ALA A 226 -2.68 -3.16 -19.31
CA ALA A 226 -1.61 -3.07 -20.30
C ALA A 226 -0.72 -4.31 -20.17
N ALA A 227 -0.32 -4.90 -21.29
CA ALA A 227 0.69 -5.94 -21.26
C ALA A 227 1.94 -5.36 -20.58
N ALA A 228 2.50 -6.11 -19.63
CA ALA A 228 3.72 -5.73 -18.96
C ALA A 228 4.79 -5.34 -20.01
N THR A 229 5.19 -4.08 -20.03
CA THR A 229 6.27 -3.61 -20.89
C THR A 229 7.59 -3.88 -20.19
N GLY A 230 8.16 -5.07 -20.43
CA GLY A 230 9.41 -5.50 -19.81
C GLY A 230 9.42 -6.99 -19.52
N ASN A 231 10.62 -7.54 -19.34
CA ASN A 231 10.73 -8.89 -18.83
C ASN A 231 10.34 -8.89 -17.35
N PRO A 232 9.53 -9.86 -16.87
CA PRO A 232 9.25 -9.97 -15.45
C PRO A 232 10.56 -10.19 -14.67
N PRO A 233 10.56 -9.92 -13.35
CA PRO A 233 11.70 -10.22 -12.50
C PRO A 233 12.17 -11.66 -12.67
N ALA A 234 13.47 -11.87 -12.76
CA ALA A 234 14.08 -13.20 -12.81
C ALA A 234 15.09 -13.32 -11.68
N ILE A 235 14.88 -14.29 -10.78
CA ILE A 235 15.82 -14.59 -9.70
C ILE A 235 16.88 -15.52 -10.25
N SER A 236 18.15 -15.18 -10.04
CA SER A 236 19.27 -16.00 -10.50
C SER A 236 19.37 -17.32 -9.73
N ALA A 237 19.89 -18.36 -10.36
CA ALA A 237 20.23 -19.60 -9.66
C ALA A 237 21.27 -19.32 -8.57
N GLY A 238 20.99 -19.72 -7.32
CA GLY A 238 21.81 -19.37 -6.16
C GLY A 238 21.73 -17.90 -5.76
N GLY A 239 20.78 -17.14 -6.32
CA GLY A 239 20.67 -15.69 -6.13
C GLY A 239 20.01 -15.26 -4.82
N VAL A 240 19.52 -16.18 -3.99
CA VAL A 240 18.96 -15.84 -2.68
C VAL A 240 19.87 -16.34 -1.58
N VAL A 241 20.35 -15.41 -0.75
CA VAL A 241 21.23 -15.68 0.40
C VAL A 241 20.79 -14.84 1.60
N SER A 242 21.04 -15.33 2.81
CA SER A 242 21.07 -14.46 3.99
C SER A 242 22.04 -13.29 3.74
N ALA A 243 21.78 -12.11 4.33
CA ALA A 243 22.57 -10.91 4.04
C ALA A 243 24.09 -11.20 4.13
N GLY A 244 24.84 -10.84 3.09
CA GLY A 244 26.20 -11.32 2.86
C GLY A 244 27.17 -10.91 3.96
N ALA A 245 26.98 -9.71 4.52
CA ALA A 245 27.75 -9.21 5.65
C ALA A 245 27.56 -10.01 6.94
N PHE A 246 26.59 -10.94 7.00
CA PHE A 246 26.26 -11.75 8.17
C PHE A 246 26.47 -13.26 7.93
N GLY A 247 27.27 -13.62 6.93
CA GLY A 247 27.64 -15.01 6.63
C GLY A 247 27.18 -15.51 5.26
N GLY A 248 26.22 -14.84 4.60
CA GLY A 248 25.85 -15.19 3.22
C GLY A 248 25.29 -16.60 3.07
N PHE A 249 24.59 -17.12 4.09
CA PHE A 249 24.09 -18.50 4.10
C PHE A 249 23.08 -18.76 2.97
N SER A 250 23.01 -20.00 2.49
CA SER A 250 22.02 -20.44 1.48
C SER A 250 20.61 -20.64 2.04
N SER A 251 20.44 -20.54 3.36
CA SER A 251 19.17 -20.58 4.07
C SER A 251 18.92 -19.25 4.78
N VAL A 252 17.66 -19.00 5.10
CA VAL A 252 17.21 -17.84 5.87
C VAL A 252 16.38 -18.32 7.07
N ALA A 253 16.12 -17.43 8.02
CA ALA A 253 15.19 -17.67 9.13
C ALA A 253 14.11 -16.58 9.22
N PRO A 254 12.97 -16.84 9.87
CA PRO A 254 11.99 -15.80 10.16
C PRO A 254 12.63 -14.57 10.83
N GLY A 255 12.33 -13.37 10.34
CA GLY A 255 12.91 -12.12 10.84
C GLY A 255 14.37 -11.84 10.44
N SER A 256 15.04 -12.74 9.72
CA SER A 256 16.39 -12.48 9.18
C SER A 256 16.34 -11.65 7.90
N TRP A 257 17.44 -10.94 7.63
CA TRP A 257 17.67 -10.18 6.41
C TRP A 257 18.26 -11.07 5.30
N MET A 258 17.84 -10.85 4.07
CA MET A 258 18.31 -11.56 2.88
C MET A 258 18.58 -10.62 1.72
N GLU A 259 19.45 -11.07 0.82
CA GLU A 259 19.75 -10.44 -0.46
C GLU A 259 19.23 -11.35 -1.58
N ILE A 260 18.55 -10.75 -2.56
CA ILE A 260 17.94 -11.43 -3.70
C ILE A 260 18.55 -10.84 -4.97
N TYR A 261 19.35 -11.62 -5.66
CA TYR A 261 20.06 -11.27 -6.88
C TYR A 261 19.37 -11.83 -8.12
N GLY A 262 19.35 -11.05 -9.19
CA GLY A 262 18.59 -11.39 -10.38
C GLY A 262 18.73 -10.39 -11.52
N ALA A 263 17.73 -10.38 -12.39
CA ALA A 263 17.58 -9.42 -13.47
C ALA A 263 16.16 -8.86 -13.48
N ASN A 264 16.02 -7.60 -13.92
CA ASN A 264 14.74 -6.90 -14.03
C ASN A 264 13.96 -6.88 -12.71
N LEU A 265 14.64 -6.91 -11.55
CA LEU A 265 13.97 -6.96 -10.25
C LEU A 265 13.22 -5.65 -9.94
N SER A 266 13.80 -4.52 -10.34
CA SER A 266 13.20 -3.19 -10.24
C SER A 266 13.59 -2.30 -11.44
N ALA A 267 12.71 -1.35 -11.78
CA ALA A 267 13.00 -0.28 -12.72
C ALA A 267 13.72 0.91 -12.06
N THR A 268 13.55 1.09 -10.75
CA THR A 268 14.21 2.12 -9.94
C THR A 268 15.24 1.49 -9.00
N SER A 269 16.21 2.28 -8.55
CA SER A 269 17.20 1.85 -7.56
C SER A 269 17.19 2.79 -6.36
N ARG A 270 16.81 2.30 -5.19
CA ARG A 270 16.85 3.07 -3.95
C ARG A 270 16.73 2.19 -2.71
N GLN A 271 17.19 2.74 -1.59
CA GLN A 271 16.84 2.26 -0.25
C GLN A 271 15.50 2.88 0.19
N TRP A 272 14.82 2.27 1.16
CA TRP A 272 13.70 2.87 1.85
C TRP A 272 14.08 4.22 2.48
N ALA A 273 13.09 5.04 2.76
CA ALA A 273 13.22 6.29 3.50
C ALA A 273 12.17 6.31 4.62
N GLY A 274 12.32 7.22 5.57
CA GLY A 274 11.35 7.35 6.68
C GLY A 274 9.90 7.55 6.22
N SER A 275 9.68 8.14 5.05
CA SER A 275 8.34 8.31 4.45
C SER A 275 7.69 7.02 3.96
N ASP A 276 8.46 5.94 3.77
CA ASP A 276 7.94 4.64 3.35
C ASP A 276 7.36 3.83 4.53
N PHE A 277 7.67 4.23 5.77
CA PHE A 277 7.18 3.58 6.98
C PHE A 277 5.76 4.02 7.32
N ASN A 278 4.97 3.07 7.81
CA ASN A 278 3.69 3.38 8.45
C ASN A 278 3.89 3.38 9.98
N GLY A 279 4.23 4.54 10.53
CA GLY A 279 4.65 4.62 11.93
C GLY A 279 5.96 3.87 12.15
N VAL A 280 5.91 2.75 12.86
CA VAL A 280 7.09 1.90 13.13
C VAL A 280 7.22 0.71 12.19
N ASP A 281 6.21 0.49 11.35
CA ASP A 281 6.16 -0.64 10.45
C ASP A 281 6.89 -0.32 9.14
N ALA A 282 7.84 -1.17 8.79
CA ALA A 282 8.60 -1.13 7.56
C ALA A 282 7.72 -1.38 6.33
N PRO A 283 8.08 -0.81 5.17
CA PRO A 283 7.35 -1.04 3.93
C PRO A 283 7.46 -2.50 3.48
N THR A 284 6.33 -3.04 3.00
CA THR A 284 6.29 -4.33 2.27
C THR A 284 6.43 -4.15 0.76
N SER A 285 6.56 -2.90 0.31
CA SER A 285 6.81 -2.56 -1.09
C SER A 285 7.55 -1.23 -1.22
N LEU A 286 8.47 -1.16 -2.18
CA LEU A 286 9.06 0.10 -2.64
C LEU A 286 8.79 0.20 -4.14
N ASP A 287 8.23 1.32 -4.60
CA ASP A 287 7.96 1.60 -6.01
C ASP A 287 7.23 0.45 -6.75
N ASN A 288 6.29 -0.20 -6.05
CA ASN A 288 5.53 -1.39 -6.49
C ASN A 288 6.35 -2.68 -6.65
N VAL A 289 7.61 -2.70 -6.21
CA VAL A 289 8.40 -3.92 -6.04
C VAL A 289 8.04 -4.57 -4.72
N LYS A 290 7.76 -5.88 -4.73
CA LYS A 290 7.33 -6.66 -3.57
C LYS A 290 8.08 -7.99 -3.53
N VAL A 291 8.35 -8.48 -2.33
CA VAL A 291 8.86 -9.83 -2.09
C VAL A 291 7.82 -10.62 -1.31
N THR A 292 7.53 -11.84 -1.76
CA THR A 292 6.62 -12.75 -1.08
C THR A 292 7.34 -14.05 -0.79
N ILE A 293 7.21 -14.57 0.44
CA ILE A 293 7.88 -15.77 0.93
C ILE A 293 6.85 -16.66 1.62
N GLY A 294 6.62 -17.87 1.10
CA GLY A 294 5.61 -18.77 1.66
C GLY A 294 4.20 -18.16 1.68
N GLY A 295 3.89 -17.28 0.72
CA GLY A 295 2.64 -16.53 0.66
C GLY A 295 2.56 -15.30 1.59
N GLN A 296 3.61 -15.01 2.36
CA GLN A 296 3.69 -13.86 3.28
C GLN A 296 4.50 -12.72 2.67
N ALA A 297 4.06 -11.47 2.88
CA ALA A 297 4.79 -10.29 2.43
C ALA A 297 6.06 -10.10 3.28
N ALA A 298 7.21 -9.95 2.62
CA ALA A 298 8.45 -9.56 3.26
C ALA A 298 8.59 -8.03 3.29
N PHE A 299 9.47 -7.53 4.15
CA PHE A 299 9.74 -6.09 4.28
C PHE A 299 10.92 -5.70 3.39
N VAL A 300 10.76 -4.70 2.53
CA VAL A 300 11.74 -4.38 1.48
C VAL A 300 12.55 -3.14 1.89
N ASP A 301 13.86 -3.31 2.12
CA ASP A 301 14.78 -2.21 2.49
C ASP A 301 15.44 -1.59 1.26
N PHE A 302 15.76 -2.37 0.24
CA PHE A 302 16.44 -1.89 -0.95
C PHE A 302 15.89 -2.54 -2.21
N ILE A 303 15.76 -1.74 -3.27
CA ILE A 303 15.42 -2.18 -4.61
C ILE A 303 16.46 -1.69 -5.62
N GLY A 304 16.70 -2.50 -6.63
CA GLY A 304 17.54 -2.21 -7.78
C GLY A 304 17.31 -3.26 -8.86
N SER A 305 17.76 -2.99 -10.09
CA SER A 305 17.50 -3.92 -11.21
C SER A 305 18.11 -5.32 -11.00
N GLY A 306 19.28 -5.37 -10.37
CA GLY A 306 20.03 -6.61 -10.12
C GLY A 306 19.94 -7.16 -8.69
N GLN A 307 19.36 -6.40 -7.74
CA GLN A 307 19.33 -6.77 -6.33
C GLN A 307 18.11 -6.20 -5.61
N VAL A 308 17.53 -6.99 -4.71
CA VAL A 308 16.54 -6.56 -3.70
C VAL A 308 17.00 -7.06 -2.33
N ASN A 309 16.93 -6.21 -1.31
CA ASN A 309 17.17 -6.62 0.08
C ASN A 309 15.84 -6.63 0.83
N ALA A 310 15.57 -7.72 1.55
CA ALA A 310 14.31 -7.88 2.26
C ALA A 310 14.50 -8.61 3.60
N GLN A 311 13.58 -8.35 4.54
CA GLN A 311 13.48 -9.08 5.79
C GLN A 311 12.37 -10.13 5.69
N ALA A 312 12.70 -11.38 6.03
CA ALA A 312 11.71 -12.45 6.10
C ALA A 312 10.64 -12.14 7.17
N PRO A 313 9.34 -12.30 6.89
CA PRO A 313 8.31 -12.04 7.87
C PRO A 313 8.32 -13.09 8.98
N SER A 314 7.91 -12.72 10.20
CA SER A 314 7.97 -13.64 11.36
C SER A 314 7.10 -14.90 11.21
N ASN A 315 6.06 -14.84 10.39
CA ASN A 315 5.08 -15.91 10.21
C ASN A 315 5.41 -16.86 9.05
N VAL A 316 6.56 -16.70 8.38
CA VAL A 316 7.02 -17.68 7.40
C VAL A 316 7.35 -19.00 8.12
N ALA A 317 6.76 -20.10 7.66
CA ALA A 317 7.03 -21.41 8.25
C ALA A 317 8.40 -21.96 7.78
N PRO A 318 9.16 -22.62 8.67
CA PRO A 318 10.35 -23.37 8.26
C PRO A 318 10.03 -24.47 7.24
N GLY A 319 10.94 -24.74 6.32
CA GLY A 319 10.80 -25.74 5.27
C GLY A 319 11.95 -25.71 4.25
N THR A 320 12.17 -26.81 3.53
CA THR A 320 13.27 -26.95 2.57
C THR A 320 12.93 -26.50 1.14
N ALA A 321 11.67 -26.13 0.89
CA ALA A 321 11.18 -25.68 -0.40
C ALA A 321 10.07 -24.63 -0.23
N VAL A 322 10.39 -23.54 0.47
CA VAL A 322 9.44 -22.43 0.66
C VAL A 322 9.49 -21.54 -0.59
N PRO A 323 8.36 -21.29 -1.26
CA PRO A 323 8.35 -20.49 -2.48
C PRO A 323 8.60 -19.00 -2.17
N LEU A 324 9.55 -18.41 -2.90
CA LEU A 324 9.83 -16.98 -2.91
C LEU A 324 9.56 -16.41 -4.32
N THR A 325 8.91 -15.24 -4.38
CA THR A 325 8.70 -14.51 -5.64
C THR A 325 9.01 -13.03 -5.46
N VAL A 326 9.54 -12.40 -6.52
CA VAL A 326 9.64 -10.95 -6.65
C VAL A 326 8.59 -10.47 -7.65
N THR A 327 7.79 -9.47 -7.27
CA THR A 327 6.83 -8.82 -8.16
C THR A 327 7.25 -7.38 -8.40
N ASN A 328 7.14 -6.91 -9.64
CA ASN A 328 7.25 -5.50 -10.01
C ASN A 328 6.14 -5.13 -11.02
N PRO A 329 6.06 -3.89 -11.52
CA PRO A 329 5.05 -3.51 -12.52
C PRO A 329 5.06 -4.33 -13.82
N SER A 330 6.19 -4.96 -14.17
CA SER A 330 6.32 -5.86 -15.34
C SER A 330 5.87 -7.30 -15.05
N GLY A 331 5.42 -7.61 -13.83
CA GLY A 331 4.87 -8.91 -13.45
C GLY A 331 5.60 -9.56 -12.29
N THR A 332 5.33 -10.84 -12.08
CA THR A 332 5.89 -11.65 -11.00
C THR A 332 6.89 -12.65 -11.56
N SER A 333 7.99 -12.87 -10.84
CA SER A 333 8.97 -13.89 -11.18
C SER A 333 8.36 -15.29 -11.15
N ALA A 334 9.03 -16.25 -11.79
CA ALA A 334 8.86 -17.65 -11.42
C ALA A 334 9.15 -17.83 -9.91
N ALA A 335 8.49 -18.81 -9.29
CA ALA A 335 8.77 -19.15 -7.90
C ALA A 335 10.20 -19.71 -7.77
N TYR A 336 10.96 -19.16 -6.83
CA TYR A 336 12.27 -19.63 -6.44
C TYR A 336 12.15 -20.29 -5.07
N ASN A 337 12.47 -21.58 -4.96
CA ASN A 337 12.36 -22.30 -3.69
C ASN A 337 13.60 -22.07 -2.83
N ILE A 338 13.38 -21.62 -1.60
CA ILE A 338 14.43 -21.41 -0.60
C ILE A 338 14.28 -22.38 0.58
N THR A 339 15.36 -22.58 1.32
CA THR A 339 15.32 -23.21 2.64
C THR A 339 15.11 -22.14 3.70
N VAL A 340 14.05 -22.30 4.50
CA VAL A 340 13.79 -21.51 5.70
C VAL A 340 14.03 -22.40 6.90
N ASN A 341 15.02 -22.07 7.72
CA ASN A 341 15.28 -22.73 8.99
C ASN A 341 14.56 -22.00 10.13
N ALA A 342 14.35 -22.69 11.25
CA ALA A 342 13.79 -22.04 12.45
C ALA A 342 14.73 -20.96 13.00
N LEU A 343 16.03 -21.19 12.91
CA LEU A 343 17.11 -20.27 13.30
C LEU A 343 18.21 -20.37 12.25
N GLU A 344 18.80 -19.24 11.88
CA GLU A 344 19.93 -19.15 10.95
C GLU A 344 20.83 -17.98 11.39
N PRO A 345 21.50 -18.11 12.56
CA PRO A 345 22.19 -16.99 13.18
C PRO A 345 23.48 -16.64 12.46
N GLY A 346 23.66 -15.35 12.19
CA GLY A 346 24.87 -14.79 11.58
C GLY A 346 25.33 -13.53 12.30
N LEU A 347 26.58 -13.50 12.75
CA LEU A 347 27.24 -12.30 13.25
C LEU A 347 27.76 -11.45 12.09
N LEU A 348 27.70 -10.13 12.28
CA LEU A 348 28.20 -9.14 11.32
C LEU A 348 29.72 -9.32 11.14
N ALA A 349 30.13 -9.61 9.91
CA ALA A 349 31.51 -9.85 9.49
C ALA A 349 31.64 -9.52 7.98
N PRO A 350 31.55 -8.24 7.59
CA PRO A 350 31.57 -7.85 6.18
C PRO A 350 32.95 -8.09 5.54
N PRO A 351 33.05 -8.09 4.20
CA PRO A 351 34.32 -8.31 3.49
C PRO A 351 35.45 -7.34 3.90
N ALA A 352 35.12 -6.10 4.28
CA ALA A 352 36.09 -5.12 4.75
C ALA A 352 36.80 -5.55 6.07
N PHE A 353 36.22 -6.48 6.83
CA PHE A 353 36.79 -7.04 8.06
C PHE A 353 37.53 -8.36 7.81
N ASN A 354 37.76 -8.74 6.54
CA ASN A 354 38.67 -9.81 6.19
C ASN A 354 40.09 -9.26 6.04
N ILE A 355 40.90 -9.43 7.09
CA ILE A 355 42.26 -8.88 7.18
C ILE A 355 43.24 -10.04 7.06
N GLY A 356 44.04 -10.06 5.99
CA GLY A 356 45.03 -11.12 5.77
C GLY A 356 44.44 -12.53 5.63
N GLY A 357 43.21 -12.66 5.11
CA GLY A 357 42.51 -13.94 4.99
C GLY A 357 41.86 -14.43 6.29
N LYS A 358 41.78 -13.57 7.31
CA LYS A 358 41.13 -13.86 8.60
C LYS A 358 39.90 -12.97 8.72
N GLN A 359 38.73 -13.60 8.79
CA GLN A 359 37.47 -12.89 8.91
C GLN A 359 37.25 -12.48 10.37
N TYR A 360 37.29 -11.19 10.64
CA TYR A 360 36.95 -10.66 11.96
C TYR A 360 35.45 -10.43 12.06
N ALA A 361 34.89 -10.76 13.23
CA ALA A 361 33.55 -10.28 13.58
C ALA A 361 33.62 -8.78 13.89
N VAL A 362 32.62 -8.03 13.47
CA VAL A 362 32.49 -6.63 13.87
C VAL A 362 32.12 -6.60 15.35
N ALA A 363 33.03 -6.07 16.15
CA ALA A 363 32.79 -5.69 17.52
C ALA A 363 33.20 -4.25 17.75
N GLN A 364 32.38 -3.52 18.51
CA GLN A 364 32.57 -2.11 18.82
C GLN A 364 32.70 -1.89 20.32
N PHE A 365 33.54 -0.93 20.70
CA PHE A 365 33.54 -0.35 22.03
C PHE A 365 32.47 0.74 22.13
N THR A 366 32.15 1.16 23.36
CA THR A 366 31.19 2.24 23.62
C THR A 366 31.65 3.60 23.10
N ASP A 367 32.94 3.79 22.87
CA ASP A 367 33.53 5.00 22.27
C ASP A 367 33.48 5.00 20.72
N GLY A 368 32.93 3.95 20.11
CA GLY A 368 32.80 3.79 18.66
C GLY A 368 34.04 3.20 17.97
N SER A 369 35.13 2.92 18.70
CA SER A 369 36.28 2.20 18.12
C SER A 369 35.98 0.71 17.91
N PHE A 370 36.70 0.07 16.99
CA PHE A 370 36.49 -1.34 16.63
C PHE A 370 37.54 -2.27 17.27
N VAL A 371 37.09 -3.47 17.64
CA VAL A 371 37.93 -4.53 18.23
C VAL A 371 38.71 -5.25 17.13
N LEU A 372 39.84 -4.68 16.74
CA LEU A 372 40.72 -5.17 15.68
C LEU A 372 42.18 -4.81 16.01
N PRO A 373 43.17 -5.45 15.36
CA PRO A 373 44.56 -5.00 15.48
C PRO A 373 44.67 -3.51 15.07
N PRO A 374 45.49 -2.70 15.77
CA PRO A 374 45.65 -1.28 15.49
C PRO A 374 46.04 -1.02 14.03
N ASN A 375 45.39 -0.03 13.41
CA ASN A 375 45.61 0.39 12.03
C ASN A 375 45.39 -0.71 10.97
N SER A 376 44.59 -1.74 11.28
CA SER A 376 44.32 -2.85 10.36
C SER A 376 43.37 -2.50 9.21
N ILE A 377 42.54 -1.46 9.37
CA ILE A 377 41.66 -0.94 8.33
C ILE A 377 41.84 0.58 8.26
N ALA A 378 42.18 1.10 7.08
CA ALA A 378 42.39 2.52 6.87
C ALA A 378 41.10 3.33 7.14
N GLY A 379 41.21 4.42 7.90
CA GLY A 379 40.09 5.31 8.22
C GLY A 379 39.22 4.83 9.40
N LEU A 380 39.50 3.67 9.99
CA LEU A 380 38.84 3.21 11.21
C LEU A 380 39.76 3.32 12.42
N THR A 381 39.22 3.77 13.55
CA THR A 381 39.90 3.69 14.84
C THR A 381 39.78 2.27 15.37
N THR A 382 40.90 1.56 15.43
CA THR A 382 40.95 0.15 15.87
C THR A 382 41.91 -0.06 17.02
N ARG A 383 41.56 -0.98 17.92
CA ARG A 383 42.44 -1.49 18.98
C ARG A 383 42.01 -2.87 19.44
N GLN A 384 42.91 -3.63 20.03
CA GLN A 384 42.55 -4.87 20.71
C GLN A 384 41.68 -4.57 21.94
N ALA A 385 40.79 -5.51 22.28
CA ALA A 385 40.06 -5.48 23.54
C ALA A 385 40.92 -5.99 24.68
N LYS A 386 40.63 -5.52 25.89
CA LYS A 386 41.24 -6.01 27.14
C LYS A 386 40.25 -6.86 27.91
N PRO A 387 40.72 -7.91 28.62
CA PRO A 387 39.85 -8.66 29.52
C PRO A 387 39.10 -7.75 30.49
N GLY A 388 37.80 -7.98 30.64
CA GLY A 388 36.92 -7.19 31.49
C GLY A 388 36.22 -6.02 30.79
N GLU A 389 36.66 -5.59 29.61
CA GLU A 389 35.92 -4.62 28.79
C GLU A 389 34.63 -5.24 28.24
N THR A 390 33.62 -4.40 27.99
CA THR A 390 32.40 -4.80 27.29
C THR A 390 32.49 -4.35 25.83
N ILE A 391 32.26 -5.29 24.92
CA ILE A 391 32.24 -5.05 23.47
C ILE A 391 30.87 -5.44 22.91
N THR A 392 30.44 -4.75 21.86
CA THR A 392 29.14 -4.96 21.24
C THR A 392 29.29 -5.65 19.90
N PHE A 393 28.65 -6.81 19.74
CA PHE A 393 28.49 -7.50 18.46
C PHE A 393 27.10 -7.24 17.89
N TYR A 394 26.98 -7.33 16.57
CA TYR A 394 25.71 -7.28 15.85
C TYR A 394 25.46 -8.55 15.04
N GLY A 395 24.20 -8.88 14.77
CA GLY A 395 23.85 -10.06 13.99
C GLY A 395 22.41 -10.10 13.49
N ILE A 396 22.05 -11.17 12.76
CA ILE A 396 20.69 -11.44 12.26
C ILE A 396 20.33 -12.92 12.45
N GLY A 397 19.03 -13.25 12.43
CA GLY A 397 18.55 -14.65 12.39
C GLY A 397 18.65 -15.44 13.70
N PHE A 398 18.79 -14.76 14.85
CA PHE A 398 18.89 -15.41 16.17
C PHE A 398 17.55 -15.86 16.76
N GLY A 399 16.43 -15.54 16.11
CA GLY A 399 15.08 -15.96 16.50
C GLY A 399 14.32 -14.96 17.37
N PRO A 400 13.17 -15.35 17.94
CA PRO A 400 12.25 -14.40 18.53
C PRO A 400 12.82 -13.69 19.78
N VAL A 401 12.41 -12.43 19.96
CA VAL A 401 12.68 -11.63 21.15
C VAL A 401 11.38 -11.23 21.83
N ILE A 402 11.44 -11.07 23.15
CA ILE A 402 10.32 -10.63 23.98
C ILE A 402 10.68 -9.38 24.78
N THR A 403 9.71 -8.50 25.00
CA THR A 403 9.84 -7.38 25.93
C THR A 403 9.74 -7.84 27.39
N SER A 404 10.00 -6.95 28.35
CA SER A 404 9.77 -7.21 29.79
C SER A 404 8.32 -7.55 30.13
N SER A 405 7.36 -7.18 29.28
CA SER A 405 5.95 -7.55 29.38
C SER A 405 5.59 -8.83 28.62
N ASN A 406 6.59 -9.62 28.21
CA ASN A 406 6.43 -10.88 27.47
C ASN A 406 5.68 -10.74 26.13
N VAL A 407 5.87 -9.60 25.46
CA VAL A 407 5.31 -9.33 24.13
C VAL A 407 6.39 -9.56 23.08
N ASN A 408 6.08 -10.35 22.05
CA ASN A 408 6.98 -10.55 20.91
C ASN A 408 7.14 -9.27 20.10
N ILE A 409 8.36 -9.01 19.62
CA ILE A 409 8.61 -7.98 18.61
C ILE A 409 8.64 -8.68 17.23
N PRO A 410 7.65 -8.45 16.35
CA PRO A 410 7.63 -9.04 15.02
C PRO A 410 8.68 -8.42 14.10
N ALA A 411 8.99 -9.15 13.01
CA ALA A 411 9.76 -8.62 11.89
C ALA A 411 9.06 -7.40 11.28
N GLY A 412 9.85 -6.51 10.68
CA GLY A 412 9.37 -5.30 10.05
C GLY A 412 9.05 -4.16 11.01
N GLN A 413 9.35 -4.25 12.31
CA GLN A 413 9.14 -3.15 13.25
C GLN A 413 10.44 -2.51 13.71
N ILE A 414 10.43 -1.17 13.79
CA ILE A 414 11.45 -0.42 14.51
C ILE A 414 11.34 -0.77 15.99
N VAL A 415 12.42 -1.26 16.58
CA VAL A 415 12.44 -1.67 17.99
C VAL A 415 12.35 -0.44 18.91
N GLN A 416 11.27 -0.33 19.68
CA GLN A 416 11.01 0.82 20.54
C GLN A 416 11.33 0.60 22.03
N ALA A 417 11.65 -0.64 22.41
CA ALA A 417 11.85 -1.01 23.80
C ALA A 417 13.01 -2.00 23.97
N SER A 418 13.58 -2.01 25.17
CA SER A 418 14.47 -3.09 25.57
C SER A 418 13.73 -4.43 25.51
N ASN A 419 14.44 -5.45 25.07
CA ASN A 419 13.93 -6.77 24.78
C ASN A 419 15.04 -7.80 25.03
N GLN A 420 14.65 -9.06 25.08
CA GLN A 420 15.53 -10.17 25.35
C GLN A 420 15.31 -11.30 24.33
N LEU A 421 16.43 -11.85 23.86
CA LEU A 421 16.45 -13.06 23.04
C LEU A 421 15.89 -14.26 23.82
N THR A 422 14.92 -14.95 23.24
CA THR A 422 14.29 -16.12 23.87
C THR A 422 15.20 -17.35 23.86
N ASN A 423 16.06 -17.46 22.85
CA ASN A 423 17.05 -18.53 22.72
C ASN A 423 18.35 -18.14 23.44
N PRO A 424 18.84 -18.92 24.42
CA PRO A 424 20.09 -18.62 25.10
C PRO A 424 21.27 -18.60 24.14
N MET A 425 22.02 -17.50 24.13
CA MET A 425 23.25 -17.36 23.35
C MET A 425 24.48 -17.34 24.27
N LYS A 426 25.55 -18.01 23.85
CA LYS A 426 26.87 -17.91 24.48
C LYS A 426 27.93 -17.59 23.44
N VAL A 427 28.94 -16.81 23.82
CA VAL A 427 30.08 -16.44 22.99
C VAL A 427 31.34 -17.06 23.58
N GLN A 428 32.23 -17.58 22.73
CA GLN A 428 33.46 -18.23 23.14
C GLN A 428 34.66 -17.57 22.46
N PHE A 429 35.66 -17.21 23.27
CA PHE A 429 36.91 -16.59 22.85
C PHE A 429 38.04 -17.61 22.98
N GLY A 430 38.54 -18.12 21.85
CA GLY A 430 39.51 -19.21 21.81
C GLY A 430 39.04 -20.41 22.62
N ASN A 431 39.88 -20.85 23.57
CA ASN A 431 39.58 -21.98 24.45
C ASN A 431 39.00 -21.56 25.82
N ALA A 432 38.68 -20.27 26.02
CA ALA A 432 38.05 -19.82 27.27
C ALA A 432 36.65 -20.43 27.44
N ALA A 433 36.17 -20.45 28.69
CA ALA A 433 34.79 -20.83 28.98
C ALA A 433 33.81 -19.90 28.23
N PRO A 434 32.73 -20.42 27.61
CA PRO A 434 31.74 -19.58 26.95
C PRO A 434 31.08 -18.60 27.92
N VAL A 435 30.98 -17.34 27.51
CA VAL A 435 30.37 -16.24 28.26
C VAL A 435 28.96 -15.95 27.76
N SER A 436 28.04 -15.63 28.66
CA SER A 436 26.73 -15.09 28.30
C SER A 436 26.83 -13.58 28.09
N PRO A 437 26.20 -13.01 27.05
CA PRO A 437 26.08 -11.56 26.91
C PRO A 437 25.33 -10.93 28.09
N ASP A 438 25.75 -9.74 28.51
CA ASP A 438 25.03 -8.91 29.49
C ASP A 438 23.73 -8.36 28.90
N TYR A 439 23.70 -8.16 27.58
CA TYR A 439 22.52 -7.85 26.79
C TYR A 439 22.49 -8.72 25.53
N ALA A 440 21.33 -9.29 25.22
CA ALA A 440 21.09 -10.04 24.00
C ALA A 440 19.65 -9.81 23.55
N GLY A 441 19.45 -9.15 22.41
CA GLY A 441 18.14 -8.80 21.88
C GLY A 441 18.24 -8.07 20.55
N LEU A 442 17.10 -7.64 19.99
CA LEU A 442 17.07 -6.71 18.87
C LEU A 442 17.54 -5.32 19.31
N ALA A 443 18.38 -4.68 18.50
CA ALA A 443 18.94 -3.37 18.75
C ALA A 443 17.83 -2.29 18.71
N PRO A 444 17.69 -1.46 19.78
CA PRO A 444 16.74 -0.36 19.78
C PRO A 444 16.94 0.62 18.62
N GLY A 445 15.84 1.07 18.02
CA GLY A 445 15.84 2.01 16.90
C GLY A 445 16.10 1.39 15.52
N LEU A 446 16.34 0.07 15.45
CA LEU A 446 16.63 -0.63 14.21
C LEU A 446 15.58 -1.73 13.93
N VAL A 447 15.56 -2.21 12.68
CA VAL A 447 14.68 -3.29 12.21
C VAL A 447 15.50 -4.56 12.03
N GLY A 448 15.18 -5.63 12.77
CA GLY A 448 15.73 -6.97 12.54
C GLY A 448 17.22 -7.18 12.86
N LEU A 449 17.93 -6.16 13.35
CA LEU A 449 19.32 -6.27 13.76
C LEU A 449 19.40 -6.62 15.25
N TYR A 450 20.17 -7.65 15.60
CA TYR A 450 20.45 -8.03 16.99
C TYR A 450 21.69 -7.32 17.50
N GLN A 451 21.71 -7.04 18.80
CA GLN A 451 22.84 -6.49 19.54
C GLN A 451 23.19 -7.42 20.71
N PHE A 452 24.49 -7.68 20.89
CA PHE A 452 25.02 -8.47 21.99
C PHE A 452 26.13 -7.70 22.71
N ASN A 453 25.92 -7.35 23.98
CA ASN A 453 26.95 -6.72 24.80
C ASN A 453 27.66 -7.82 25.59
N VAL A 454 28.94 -8.04 25.32
CA VAL A 454 29.70 -9.18 25.82
C VAL A 454 30.91 -8.69 26.59
N LYS A 455 31.06 -9.18 27.82
CA LYS A 455 32.27 -8.96 28.61
C LYS A 455 33.39 -9.87 28.12
N VAL A 456 34.53 -9.29 27.77
CA VAL A 456 35.69 -10.02 27.23
C VAL A 456 36.33 -10.85 28.35
N PRO A 457 36.44 -12.18 28.20
CA PRO A 457 37.08 -13.03 29.20
C PRO A 457 38.61 -12.89 29.18
N SER A 458 39.28 -13.42 30.20
CA SER A 458 40.74 -13.54 30.19
C SER A 458 41.17 -14.62 29.19
N VAL A 459 41.96 -14.21 28.20
CA VAL A 459 42.60 -15.07 27.19
C VAL A 459 44.06 -14.66 26.98
N PRO A 460 44.91 -15.52 26.41
CA PRO A 460 46.26 -15.13 25.99
C PRO A 460 46.22 -14.00 24.95
N ASN A 461 47.22 -13.12 24.97
CA ASN A 461 47.36 -12.04 24.00
C ASN A 461 47.42 -12.60 22.58
N SER A 462 46.50 -12.18 21.73
CA SER A 462 46.46 -12.57 20.33
C SER A 462 45.61 -11.60 19.52
N ASP A 463 46.10 -11.26 18.33
CA ASP A 463 45.33 -10.56 17.29
C ASP A 463 44.39 -11.52 16.53
N LEU A 464 44.47 -12.82 16.78
CA LEU A 464 43.74 -13.89 16.08
C LEU A 464 43.05 -14.84 17.07
N VAL A 465 42.35 -14.29 18.06
CA VAL A 465 41.53 -15.10 18.97
C VAL A 465 40.36 -15.68 18.17
N PRO A 466 40.22 -17.01 18.04
CA PRO A 466 39.05 -17.61 17.41
C PRO A 466 37.79 -17.18 18.16
N LEU A 467 36.75 -16.77 17.43
CA LEU A 467 35.48 -16.38 18.00
C LEU A 467 34.41 -17.36 17.52
N ALA A 468 33.73 -18.00 18.47
CA ALA A 468 32.60 -18.88 18.21
C ALA A 468 31.40 -18.46 19.05
N PHE A 469 30.22 -18.93 18.68
CA PHE A 469 29.03 -18.76 19.50
C PHE A 469 28.16 -20.02 19.45
N THR A 470 27.33 -20.19 20.47
CA THR A 470 26.24 -21.17 20.46
C THR A 470 24.91 -20.47 20.68
N LEU A 471 23.86 -20.99 20.04
CA LEU A 471 22.48 -20.53 20.18
C LEU A 471 21.61 -21.73 20.52
N ASN A 472 20.98 -21.72 21.69
CA ASN A 472 20.24 -22.86 22.24
C ASN A 472 21.05 -24.18 22.20
N GLY A 473 22.36 -24.09 22.44
CA GLY A 473 23.29 -25.23 22.40
C GLY A 473 23.80 -25.63 21.01
N ALA A 474 23.21 -25.13 19.92
CA ALA A 474 23.73 -25.36 18.56
C ALA A 474 24.87 -24.39 18.24
N ALA A 475 25.94 -24.88 17.64
CA ALA A 475 27.08 -24.04 17.25
C ALA A 475 26.77 -23.18 16.01
N GLY A 476 27.24 -21.93 16.03
CA GLY A 476 27.28 -21.09 14.84
C GLY A 476 28.24 -21.67 13.79
N THR A 477 27.98 -21.37 12.52
CA THR A 477 28.69 -21.97 11.37
C THR A 477 29.80 -21.07 10.81
N GLN A 478 29.85 -19.79 11.19
CA GLN A 478 30.90 -18.88 10.75
C GLN A 478 32.24 -19.18 11.45
N THR A 479 33.32 -19.08 10.68
CA THR A 479 34.69 -19.08 11.22
C THR A 479 35.14 -17.63 11.42
N LEU A 480 35.14 -17.16 12.66
CA LEU A 480 35.38 -15.75 12.99
C LEU A 480 36.59 -15.58 13.90
N PHE A 481 37.16 -14.38 13.90
CA PHE A 481 38.26 -13.96 14.76
C PHE A 481 37.93 -12.63 15.47
N THR A 482 38.64 -12.38 16.56
CA THR A 482 38.69 -11.10 17.28
C THR A 482 40.12 -10.87 17.82
N ALA A 483 40.41 -9.69 18.36
CA ALA A 483 41.72 -9.32 18.88
C ALA A 483 41.63 -8.95 20.37
N VAL A 484 42.39 -9.66 21.22
CA VAL A 484 42.37 -9.47 22.68
C VAL A 484 43.80 -9.46 23.24
N HIS A 485 44.16 -8.40 23.95
CA HIS A 485 45.44 -8.22 24.62
C HIS A 485 45.21 -7.76 26.07
N GLN A 486 45.99 -8.28 27.03
CA GLN A 486 45.94 -7.94 28.46
C GLN A 486 46.43 -6.52 28.77
#